data_AF-A0A945JZW8-F1
#
_entry.id   AF-A0A945JZW8-F1
#
_cell.length_a   1.000
_cell.length_b   1.000
_cell.length_c   1.000
_cell.angle_alpha   90.00
_cell.angle_beta   90.00
_cell.angle_gamma   90.00
#
_symmetry.space_group_name_H-M   'P 1'
#
loop_
_entity.id
_entity.type
_entity.pdbx_description
1 polymer ?
#
loop_
_entity_poly.entity_id
_entity_poly.type
_entity_poly.pdbx_seq_one_letter_code
_entity_poly.pdbx_strand_id
1 'polypeptide(L)'
;MSTSEVAYTQPDRLIQDFASRGLVVLAPEDLGIPLGIHEQVFIKEKAEVDAHRAVTPGGIPEVLQVLNSPGLVAACNQLIGENWAIVPFTHNASFVSGGRDQHWHKDDNGPYNGRKQRHHQAVQIEMLYYPQDVRPDMGPTATIPYSQYWTFNHEENHDNFAGADHLDFAYQISGMEGEPVSGPDSKYSVEEIVQQKTAHDIRMRDAVTDTGWPLVQQFEATPLRAGSIVLYSHNTFHRGNHRRDDWNKWQDNPRFMWRFWLYRTTDADRESPVPTITWNDPPVDPLTQIDLSQVGEDVTALWNYHDHWIRTGQPPPPQPHIAALAADERTQVAQRLAAQLHAKHEAAEPTRVGAAYRLAAIGDADLSCEHLGKALYTDRESVRRAATYGLIAVGSAATPTLLEAAESPIKWVRKAGVYGLGDASPLDDRVLDVVSTRLREDASVYVRAVAAGSLGCLGRRAVSSGVGVELIPACLEALVDCLGREENRPAMDRAQGRSIKFARPTDDSDVCEGGGIDFGIDRFQPVRSAVRENALWSVVMLCSHGAAVTGQALEVVIASLRQVVRSDENVFCVGLAMDALTRLAHLTDEEDRSTEAVVQLRENLLEILGESPVRGWEALIRGGLSTQTLAAFK
;
A
#
# COMPACT_ATOMS: atom_id res chain seq x y z
N MET A 1 -13.36 -20.74 23.32
CA MET A 1 -13.31 -19.77 22.21
C MET A 1 -14.66 -19.09 22.15
N SER A 2 -14.71 -17.77 22.22
CA SER A 2 -15.96 -17.03 22.11
C SER A 2 -16.62 -17.40 20.77
N THR A 3 -17.85 -17.89 20.82
CA THR A 3 -18.71 -18.18 19.66
C THR A 3 -19.35 -16.91 19.09
N SER A 4 -18.85 -15.73 19.47
CA SER A 4 -19.35 -14.44 18.99
C SER A 4 -18.80 -14.17 17.60
N GLU A 5 -19.68 -13.76 16.68
CA GLU A 5 -19.28 -13.22 15.37
C GLU A 5 -18.23 -12.11 15.53
N VAL A 6 -17.37 -11.96 14.52
CA VAL A 6 -16.43 -10.83 14.46
C VAL A 6 -17.20 -9.50 14.43
N ALA A 7 -16.70 -8.49 15.13
CA ALA A 7 -17.33 -7.16 15.12
C ALA A 7 -17.05 -6.46 13.78
N TYR A 8 -18.08 -6.33 12.94
CA TYR A 8 -17.96 -5.57 11.69
C TYR A 8 -17.82 -4.06 11.97
N THR A 9 -16.97 -3.40 11.18
CA THR A 9 -16.66 -1.97 11.33
C THR A 9 -17.85 -1.14 10.86
N GLN A 10 -18.34 -0.25 11.73
CA GLN A 10 -19.42 0.67 11.38
C GLN A 10 -18.90 1.81 10.49
N PRO A 11 -19.70 2.29 9.52
CA PRO A 11 -19.26 3.34 8.58
C PRO A 11 -18.74 4.63 9.25
N ASP A 12 -19.34 5.05 10.37
CA ASP A 12 -18.94 6.26 11.12
C ASP A 12 -17.62 6.08 11.89
N ARG A 13 -17.25 4.83 12.18
CA ARG A 13 -16.00 4.45 12.86
C ARG A 13 -14.86 4.12 11.90
N LEU A 14 -15.14 4.00 10.59
CA LEU A 14 -14.23 3.48 9.58
C LEU A 14 -12.84 4.14 9.61
N ILE A 15 -12.78 5.48 9.56
CA ILE A 15 -11.52 6.22 9.53
C ILE A 15 -10.77 6.09 10.87
N GLN A 16 -11.48 6.25 11.99
CA GLN A 16 -10.89 6.17 13.32
C GLN A 16 -10.27 4.79 13.56
N ASP A 17 -11.03 3.75 13.26
CA ASP A 17 -10.60 2.37 13.42
C ASP A 17 -9.44 2.04 12.47
N PHE A 18 -9.48 2.49 11.22
CA PHE A 18 -8.37 2.27 10.29
C PHE A 18 -7.11 3.03 10.71
N ALA A 19 -7.24 4.28 11.18
CA ALA A 19 -6.11 5.09 11.65
C ALA A 19 -5.42 4.49 12.89
N SER A 20 -6.16 3.86 13.81
CA SER A 20 -5.57 3.23 14.99
C SER A 20 -5.01 1.84 14.67
N ARG A 21 -5.88 0.87 14.37
CA ARG A 21 -5.51 -0.54 14.25
C ARG A 21 -5.04 -0.96 12.85
N GLY A 22 -5.19 -0.10 11.84
CA GLY A 22 -4.73 -0.38 10.48
C GLY A 22 -5.54 -1.46 9.77
N LEU A 23 -6.73 -1.81 10.28
CA LEU A 23 -7.55 -2.91 9.80
C LEU A 23 -9.04 -2.66 10.08
N VAL A 24 -9.90 -2.91 9.09
CA VAL A 24 -11.36 -2.81 9.20
C VAL A 24 -12.02 -3.98 8.45
N VAL A 25 -13.23 -4.34 8.86
CA VAL A 25 -13.98 -5.46 8.27
C VAL A 25 -15.37 -4.97 7.88
N LEU A 26 -15.70 -5.02 6.60
CA LEU A 26 -17.00 -4.63 6.05
C LEU A 26 -17.94 -5.84 6.05
N ALA A 27 -19.18 -5.60 6.44
CA ALA A 27 -20.23 -6.62 6.41
C ALA A 27 -20.77 -6.81 4.98
N PRO A 28 -21.19 -8.04 4.61
CA PRO A 28 -21.72 -8.30 3.28
C PRO A 28 -22.98 -7.49 2.95
N GLU A 29 -23.86 -7.24 3.93
CA GLU A 29 -25.05 -6.41 3.77
C GLU A 29 -24.73 -4.93 3.49
N ASP A 30 -23.60 -4.44 3.98
CA ASP A 30 -23.19 -3.04 3.81
C ASP A 30 -22.65 -2.77 2.40
N LEU A 31 -22.30 -3.81 1.63
CA LEU A 31 -21.79 -3.67 0.27
C LEU A 31 -22.85 -3.12 -0.69
N GLY A 32 -24.14 -3.28 -0.38
CA GLY A 32 -25.23 -2.78 -1.23
C GLY A 32 -25.41 -3.56 -2.53
N ILE A 33 -25.01 -4.84 -2.55
CA ILE A 33 -25.21 -5.77 -3.68
C ILE A 33 -25.98 -7.02 -3.23
N PRO A 34 -26.67 -7.73 -4.14
CA PRO A 34 -27.38 -8.97 -3.78
C PRO A 34 -26.44 -10.02 -3.17
N LEU A 35 -26.78 -10.54 -1.99
CA LEU A 35 -25.96 -11.54 -1.26
C LEU A 35 -25.66 -12.80 -2.10
N GLY A 36 -26.56 -13.17 -3.02
CA GLY A 36 -26.38 -14.31 -3.93
C GLY A 36 -25.21 -14.15 -4.91
N ILE A 37 -24.64 -12.96 -5.08
CA ILE A 37 -23.41 -12.76 -5.87
C ILE A 37 -22.24 -13.51 -5.23
N HIS A 38 -22.13 -13.52 -3.89
CA HIS A 38 -21.01 -14.16 -3.21
C HIS A 38 -21.01 -15.68 -3.41
N GLU A 39 -22.20 -16.30 -3.35
CA GLU A 39 -22.39 -17.71 -3.67
C GLU A 39 -22.04 -18.02 -5.13
N GLN A 40 -22.42 -17.15 -6.07
CA GLN A 40 -22.04 -17.31 -7.48
C GLN A 40 -20.54 -17.25 -7.70
N VAL A 41 -19.83 -16.32 -7.05
CA VAL A 41 -18.37 -16.25 -7.09
C VAL A 41 -17.78 -17.56 -6.56
N PHE A 42 -18.22 -18.02 -5.39
CA PHE A 42 -17.72 -19.25 -4.77
C PHE A 42 -17.90 -20.48 -5.68
N ILE A 43 -19.11 -20.66 -6.25
CA ILE A 43 -19.41 -21.82 -7.11
C ILE A 43 -18.53 -21.81 -8.36
N LYS A 44 -18.42 -20.67 -9.04
CA LYS A 44 -17.61 -20.55 -10.26
C LYS A 44 -16.13 -20.76 -9.97
N GLU A 45 -15.66 -20.19 -8.87
CA GLU A 45 -14.30 -20.34 -8.43
C GLU A 45 -13.95 -21.79 -8.12
N LYS A 46 -14.82 -22.47 -7.35
CA LYS A 46 -14.66 -23.89 -7.08
C LYS A 46 -14.61 -24.71 -8.37
N ALA A 47 -15.45 -24.39 -9.35
CA ALA A 47 -15.46 -25.08 -10.64
C ALA A 47 -14.16 -24.88 -11.44
N GLU A 48 -13.56 -23.68 -11.40
CA GLU A 48 -12.26 -23.42 -12.04
C GLU A 48 -11.12 -24.16 -11.31
N VAL A 49 -11.10 -24.12 -9.97
CA VAL A 49 -10.09 -24.80 -9.15
C VAL A 49 -10.16 -26.31 -9.31
N ASP A 50 -11.36 -26.91 -9.22
CA ASP A 50 -11.57 -28.36 -9.41
C ASP A 50 -11.13 -28.79 -10.83
N ALA A 51 -11.30 -27.91 -11.82
CA ALA A 51 -10.88 -28.14 -13.19
C ALA A 51 -9.42 -27.76 -13.48
N HIS A 52 -8.66 -27.33 -12.48
CA HIS A 52 -7.24 -26.93 -12.59
C HIS A 52 -7.01 -25.80 -13.62
N ARG A 53 -7.96 -24.86 -13.71
CA ARG A 53 -7.89 -23.68 -14.57
C ARG A 53 -7.56 -22.42 -13.78
N ALA A 54 -7.03 -21.41 -14.47
CA ALA A 54 -6.68 -20.14 -13.85
C ALA A 54 -7.93 -19.36 -13.41
N VAL A 55 -7.97 -18.99 -12.13
CA VAL A 55 -9.01 -18.12 -11.56
C VAL A 55 -8.64 -16.67 -11.86
N THR A 56 -9.47 -15.96 -12.61
CA THR A 56 -9.23 -14.56 -13.00
C THR A 56 -10.51 -13.72 -12.90
N PRO A 57 -10.40 -12.40 -12.70
CA PRO A 57 -11.57 -11.51 -12.70
C PRO A 57 -12.34 -11.52 -14.03
N GLY A 58 -11.67 -11.79 -15.16
CA GLY A 58 -12.31 -11.94 -16.47
C GLY A 58 -13.13 -13.23 -16.60
N GLY A 59 -12.68 -14.32 -15.96
CA GLY A 59 -13.40 -15.60 -15.90
C GLY A 59 -14.58 -15.58 -14.93
N ILE A 60 -14.48 -14.80 -13.85
CA ILE A 60 -15.49 -14.68 -12.79
C ILE A 60 -15.90 -13.21 -12.65
N PRO A 61 -16.65 -12.65 -13.60
CA PRO A 61 -16.96 -11.22 -13.65
C PRO A 61 -17.81 -10.73 -12.47
N GLU A 62 -18.44 -11.62 -11.70
CA GLU A 62 -19.12 -11.30 -10.46
C GLU A 62 -18.19 -10.63 -9.44
N VAL A 63 -16.89 -10.95 -9.42
CA VAL A 63 -15.92 -10.26 -8.54
C VAL A 63 -15.78 -8.78 -8.91
N LEU A 64 -15.94 -8.43 -10.19
CA LEU A 64 -15.91 -7.05 -10.66
C LEU A 64 -17.13 -6.26 -10.17
N GLN A 65 -18.26 -6.94 -9.91
CA GLN A 65 -19.42 -6.32 -9.28
C GLN A 65 -19.15 -6.02 -7.79
N VAL A 66 -18.40 -6.88 -7.10
CA VAL A 66 -17.96 -6.63 -5.71
C VAL A 66 -17.04 -5.40 -5.65
N LEU A 67 -16.07 -5.30 -6.57
CA LEU A 67 -15.15 -4.14 -6.66
C LEU A 67 -15.85 -2.80 -6.92
N ASN A 68 -17.02 -2.82 -7.57
CA ASN A 68 -17.85 -1.64 -7.82
C ASN A 68 -19.08 -1.56 -6.90
N SER A 69 -19.13 -2.37 -5.83
CA SER A 69 -20.25 -2.34 -4.90
C SER A 69 -20.33 -0.97 -4.19
N PRO A 70 -21.53 -0.36 -4.05
CA PRO A 70 -21.65 0.98 -3.48
C PRO A 70 -21.00 1.11 -2.09
N GLY A 71 -21.14 0.09 -1.24
CA GLY A 71 -20.56 0.10 0.10
C GLY A 71 -19.04 0.06 0.11
N LEU A 72 -18.43 -0.79 -0.73
CA LEU A 72 -16.97 -0.83 -0.86
C LEU A 72 -16.42 0.48 -1.41
N VAL A 73 -17.04 1.02 -2.46
CA VAL A 73 -16.64 2.30 -3.05
C VAL A 73 -16.73 3.41 -2.01
N ALA A 74 -17.83 3.49 -1.25
CA ALA A 74 -17.98 4.49 -0.19
C ALA A 74 -16.94 4.34 0.93
N ALA A 75 -16.61 3.11 1.33
CA ALA A 75 -15.57 2.86 2.33
C ALA A 75 -14.18 3.25 1.83
N CYS A 76 -13.82 2.85 0.61
CA CYS A 76 -12.54 3.21 -0.01
C CYS A 76 -12.44 4.73 -0.27
N ASN A 77 -13.51 5.39 -0.68
CA ASN A 77 -13.51 6.85 -0.84
C ASN A 77 -13.16 7.57 0.47
N GLN A 78 -13.65 7.07 1.62
CA GLN A 78 -13.32 7.62 2.92
C GLN A 78 -11.86 7.37 3.34
N LEU A 79 -11.29 6.20 3.01
CA LEU A 79 -9.94 5.82 3.45
C LEU A 79 -8.84 6.33 2.52
N ILE A 80 -9.02 6.14 1.22
CA ILE A 80 -8.00 6.37 0.19
C ILE A 80 -8.47 7.34 -0.90
N GLY A 81 -9.54 8.10 -0.66
CA GLY A 81 -10.04 9.13 -1.57
C GLY A 81 -10.80 8.59 -2.77
N GLU A 82 -11.51 9.48 -3.46
CA GLU A 82 -12.28 9.13 -4.66
C GLU A 82 -11.38 8.70 -5.81
N ASN A 83 -11.98 8.04 -6.81
CA ASN A 83 -11.28 7.54 -8.00
C ASN A 83 -10.11 6.61 -7.71
N TRP A 84 -10.01 6.03 -6.51
CA TRP A 84 -8.97 5.08 -6.15
C TRP A 84 -8.76 3.99 -7.22
N ALA A 85 -7.52 3.53 -7.30
CA ALA A 85 -7.06 2.63 -8.34
C ALA A 85 -6.61 1.28 -7.77
N ILE A 86 -6.50 0.29 -8.65
CA ILE A 86 -6.06 -1.06 -8.31
C ILE A 86 -4.75 -1.31 -9.05
N VAL A 87 -3.74 -1.87 -8.37
CA VAL A 87 -2.51 -2.28 -9.07
C VAL A 87 -2.85 -3.48 -9.97
N PRO A 88 -2.73 -3.35 -11.30
CA PRO A 88 -3.16 -4.39 -12.22
C PRO A 88 -2.26 -5.61 -12.14
N PHE A 89 -2.85 -6.78 -12.42
CA PHE A 89 -2.16 -8.09 -12.43
C PHE A 89 -1.45 -8.49 -11.13
N THR A 90 -1.63 -7.75 -10.03
CA THR A 90 -0.88 -7.96 -8.78
C THR A 90 -1.73 -8.70 -7.77
N HIS A 91 -1.46 -9.99 -7.57
CA HIS A 91 -2.24 -10.85 -6.66
C HIS A 91 -3.77 -10.84 -6.89
N ASN A 92 -4.23 -10.37 -8.06
CA ASN A 92 -5.65 -10.25 -8.45
C ASN A 92 -6.25 -11.61 -8.85
N ALA A 93 -5.89 -12.66 -8.12
CA ALA A 93 -6.36 -14.02 -8.25
C ALA A 93 -6.67 -14.58 -6.86
N SER A 94 -7.46 -15.65 -6.81
CA SER A 94 -7.83 -16.20 -5.52
C SER A 94 -6.77 -17.14 -4.93
N PHE A 95 -6.68 -17.13 -3.60
CA PHE A 95 -5.82 -17.97 -2.79
C PHE A 95 -6.64 -19.02 -2.04
N VAL A 96 -6.22 -20.29 -2.16
CA VAL A 96 -6.80 -21.41 -1.39
C VAL A 96 -5.95 -21.67 -0.15
N SER A 97 -6.56 -21.88 1.03
CA SER A 97 -5.77 -22.31 2.21
C SER A 97 -5.20 -23.69 2.01
N GLY A 98 -4.08 -23.94 2.67
CA GLY A 98 -3.51 -25.28 2.82
C GLY A 98 -2.92 -25.50 4.20
N GLY A 99 -2.06 -26.51 4.28
CA GLY A 99 -1.43 -26.93 5.54
C GLY A 99 -0.14 -26.21 5.91
N ARG A 100 0.28 -25.18 5.17
CA ARG A 100 1.52 -24.45 5.42
C ARG A 100 1.25 -23.06 5.99
N ASP A 101 2.16 -22.61 6.83
CA ASP A 101 2.23 -21.24 7.33
C ASP A 101 3.14 -20.37 6.45
N GLN A 102 2.83 -19.08 6.39
CA GLN A 102 3.78 -18.05 5.99
C GLN A 102 4.40 -17.39 7.22
N HIS A 103 5.61 -16.87 7.07
CA HIS A 103 6.21 -15.95 8.03
C HIS A 103 5.43 -14.62 8.14
N TRP A 104 5.61 -13.89 9.24
CA TRP A 104 5.14 -12.51 9.38
C TRP A 104 5.90 -11.58 8.45
N HIS A 105 5.17 -10.90 7.57
CA HIS A 105 5.75 -9.94 6.64
C HIS A 105 4.88 -8.70 6.42
N LYS A 106 5.53 -7.62 5.95
CA LYS A 106 4.88 -6.54 5.19
C LYS A 106 5.35 -6.68 3.76
N ASP A 107 4.43 -6.76 2.80
CA ASP A 107 4.81 -6.85 1.40
C ASP A 107 5.64 -5.65 0.95
N ASP A 108 6.38 -5.84 -0.14
CA ASP A 108 7.06 -4.75 -0.84
C ASP A 108 6.05 -3.68 -1.27
N ASN A 109 6.47 -2.42 -1.35
CA ASN A 109 5.59 -1.32 -1.71
C ASN A 109 5.17 -1.42 -3.18
N GLY A 110 3.87 -1.26 -3.44
CA GLY A 110 3.32 -1.25 -4.80
C GLY A 110 3.62 0.06 -5.55
N PRO A 111 3.76 0.03 -6.89
CA PRO A 111 4.13 -1.16 -7.66
C PRO A 111 5.54 -1.62 -7.25
N TYR A 112 5.75 -2.95 -7.18
CA TYR A 112 6.88 -3.56 -6.45
C TYR A 112 8.20 -2.86 -6.75
N ASN A 113 8.71 -2.17 -5.74
CA ASN A 113 9.88 -1.33 -5.88
C ASN A 113 10.76 -1.41 -4.65
N GLY A 114 11.24 -2.61 -4.36
CA GLY A 114 12.58 -2.81 -3.83
C GLY A 114 12.96 -1.91 -2.66
N ARG A 115 12.05 -1.76 -1.69
CA ARG A 115 12.25 -0.94 -0.47
C ARG A 115 12.23 0.57 -0.70
N LYS A 116 11.35 1.10 -1.55
CA LYS A 116 10.86 2.48 -1.45
C LYS A 116 10.50 2.79 0.03
N GLN A 117 10.69 4.03 0.51
CA GLN A 117 10.18 4.39 1.84
C GLN A 117 8.67 4.10 1.93
N ARG A 118 8.23 3.54 3.05
CA ARG A 118 6.82 3.17 3.28
C ARG A 118 6.01 4.43 3.63
N HIS A 119 4.88 4.63 2.96
CA HIS A 119 3.93 5.67 3.34
C HIS A 119 3.18 5.24 4.61
N HIS A 120 3.41 5.89 5.75
CA HIS A 120 2.56 5.68 6.93
C HIS A 120 1.12 6.16 6.69
N GLN A 121 0.97 7.18 5.83
CA GLN A 121 -0.32 7.65 5.35
C GLN A 121 -1.04 6.57 4.54
N ALA A 122 -2.38 6.61 4.54
CA ALA A 122 -3.24 5.70 3.77
C ALA A 122 -3.21 6.03 2.26
N VAL A 123 -2.04 5.89 1.65
CA VAL A 123 -1.83 5.99 0.19
C VAL A 123 -2.09 4.63 -0.48
N GLN A 124 -1.87 3.53 0.25
CA GLN A 124 -2.10 2.15 -0.21
C GLN A 124 -2.77 1.32 0.88
N ILE A 125 -3.74 0.51 0.48
CA ILE A 125 -4.42 -0.45 1.34
C ILE A 125 -4.60 -1.77 0.60
N GLU A 126 -4.73 -2.83 1.38
CA GLU A 126 -4.96 -4.19 0.91
C GLU A 126 -6.42 -4.57 1.14
N MET A 127 -7.02 -5.23 0.16
CA MET A 127 -8.38 -5.74 0.22
C MET A 127 -8.37 -7.26 0.12
N LEU A 128 -8.97 -7.93 1.11
CA LEU A 128 -9.26 -9.36 1.09
C LEU A 128 -10.77 -9.57 1.02
N TYR A 129 -11.22 -10.27 -0.02
CA TYR A 129 -12.63 -10.60 -0.21
C TYR A 129 -12.86 -12.12 -0.11
N TYR A 130 -13.85 -12.50 0.71
CA TYR A 130 -14.18 -13.91 0.98
C TYR A 130 -15.58 -14.24 0.43
N PRO A 131 -15.71 -15.06 -0.62
CA PRO A 131 -17.02 -15.39 -1.20
C PRO A 131 -17.81 -16.42 -0.38
N GLN A 132 -17.22 -16.98 0.69
CA GLN A 132 -17.82 -17.97 1.58
C GLN A 132 -17.60 -17.63 3.06
N ASP A 133 -18.36 -18.26 3.96
CA ASP A 133 -18.10 -18.20 5.40
C ASP A 133 -16.69 -18.71 5.74
N VAL A 134 -15.99 -18.00 6.60
CA VAL A 134 -14.64 -18.37 7.06
C VAL A 134 -14.68 -18.68 8.54
N ARG A 135 -14.54 -19.95 8.90
CA ARG A 135 -14.43 -20.38 10.29
C ARG A 135 -13.02 -20.17 10.83
N PRO A 136 -12.85 -20.08 12.16
CA PRO A 136 -11.53 -19.92 12.78
C PRO A 136 -10.56 -21.08 12.52
N ASP A 137 -11.01 -22.23 12.01
CA ASP A 137 -10.16 -23.39 11.72
C ASP A 137 -9.77 -23.52 10.23
N MET A 138 -10.25 -22.64 9.35
CA MET A 138 -10.05 -22.73 7.90
C MET A 138 -8.75 -22.07 7.38
N GLY A 139 -7.79 -21.82 8.27
CA GLY A 139 -6.55 -21.09 7.98
C GLY A 139 -6.83 -19.64 7.56
N PRO A 140 -7.42 -18.83 8.45
CA PRO A 140 -7.68 -17.43 8.17
C PRO A 140 -6.39 -16.62 8.08
N THR A 141 -6.40 -15.56 7.27
CA THR A 141 -5.29 -14.61 7.25
C THR A 141 -5.09 -14.01 8.64
N ALA A 142 -3.86 -14.08 9.13
CA ALA A 142 -3.48 -13.50 10.40
C ALA A 142 -2.82 -12.14 10.17
N THR A 143 -3.08 -11.19 11.05
CA THR A 143 -2.56 -9.83 11.03
C THR A 143 -2.01 -9.45 12.40
N ILE A 144 -1.23 -8.38 12.45
CA ILE A 144 -0.82 -7.73 13.69
C ILE A 144 -1.42 -6.31 13.69
N PRO A 145 -2.62 -6.10 14.24
CA PRO A 145 -3.21 -4.77 14.37
C PRO A 145 -2.26 -3.80 15.07
N TYR A 146 -2.37 -2.51 14.75
CA TYR A 146 -1.52 -1.42 15.27
C TYR A 146 -0.05 -1.44 14.81
N SER A 147 0.39 -2.47 14.07
CA SER A 147 1.79 -2.62 13.63
C SER A 147 2.16 -1.84 12.35
N GLN A 148 1.20 -1.18 11.70
CA GLN A 148 1.40 -0.47 10.45
C GLN A 148 2.45 0.65 10.54
N TYR A 149 2.71 1.13 11.76
CA TYR A 149 3.64 2.22 12.06
C TYR A 149 5.02 1.76 12.55
N TRP A 150 5.17 0.45 12.82
CA TRP A 150 6.38 -0.11 13.43
C TRP A 150 7.11 -0.98 12.42
N THR A 151 8.42 -0.84 12.32
CA THR A 151 9.26 -1.74 11.52
C THR A 151 10.70 -1.76 12.06
N PHE A 152 11.57 -2.55 11.45
CA PHE A 152 12.96 -2.74 11.84
C PHE A 152 13.89 -2.07 10.83
N ASN A 153 15.17 -1.96 11.17
CA ASN A 153 16.19 -1.56 10.21
C ASN A 153 16.35 -2.62 9.11
N HIS A 154 16.29 -2.23 7.83
CA HIS A 154 16.44 -3.11 6.67
C HIS A 154 17.35 -2.56 5.55
N GLU A 155 17.68 -1.26 5.56
CA GLU A 155 18.66 -0.61 4.67
C GLU A 155 20.10 -0.74 5.21
N GLU A 156 20.31 -0.73 6.53
CA GLU A 156 21.65 -0.68 7.13
C GLU A 156 22.36 -2.02 7.31
N ASN A 157 21.63 -3.05 7.71
CA ASN A 157 22.27 -4.29 8.13
C ASN A 157 22.59 -5.23 6.97
N HIS A 158 22.14 -4.93 5.75
CA HIS A 158 22.39 -5.81 4.59
C HIS A 158 22.06 -7.29 4.89
N ASP A 159 21.11 -7.58 5.81
CA ASP A 159 20.89 -8.93 6.35
C ASP A 159 19.54 -9.53 5.94
N ASN A 160 18.56 -8.69 5.64
CA ASN A 160 17.34 -9.12 4.97
C ASN A 160 17.46 -8.64 3.52
N PHE A 161 17.21 -9.50 2.52
CA PHE A 161 17.27 -9.18 1.07
C PHE A 161 15.92 -9.28 0.36
N ALA A 162 14.90 -9.72 1.07
CA ALA A 162 13.51 -9.72 0.63
C ALA A 162 13.01 -8.29 0.38
N GLY A 163 12.22 -8.06 -0.67
CA GLY A 163 11.55 -6.76 -0.86
C GLY A 163 10.61 -6.41 0.31
N ALA A 164 10.17 -7.43 1.05
CA ALA A 164 9.33 -7.36 2.23
C ALA A 164 10.08 -7.14 3.56
N ASP A 165 9.36 -6.60 4.55
CA ASP A 165 9.82 -6.49 5.94
C ASP A 165 9.46 -7.78 6.67
N HIS A 166 10.41 -8.49 7.28
CA HIS A 166 10.14 -9.75 8.00
C HIS A 166 10.37 -9.61 9.50
N LEU A 167 9.43 -10.12 10.30
CA LEU A 167 9.53 -10.05 11.76
C LEU A 167 10.46 -11.13 12.33
N ASP A 168 10.40 -12.36 11.78
CA ASP A 168 11.33 -13.45 12.10
C ASP A 168 11.88 -14.07 10.81
N PHE A 169 12.91 -13.44 10.25
CA PHE A 169 13.54 -13.96 9.03
C PHE A 169 14.21 -15.33 9.24
N ALA A 170 14.61 -15.65 10.48
CA ALA A 170 15.22 -16.94 10.79
C ALA A 170 14.22 -18.10 10.62
N TYR A 171 12.91 -17.86 10.70
CA TYR A 171 11.89 -18.88 10.40
C TYR A 171 12.03 -19.36 8.96
N GLN A 172 12.26 -18.42 8.05
CA GLN A 172 12.44 -18.69 6.65
C GLN A 172 13.81 -19.34 6.35
N ILE A 173 14.89 -18.83 6.96
CA ILE A 173 16.25 -19.40 6.80
C ILE A 173 16.29 -20.86 7.29
N SER A 174 15.57 -21.18 8.37
CA SER A 174 15.56 -22.54 8.92
C SER A 174 14.84 -23.57 8.04
N GLY A 175 14.16 -23.14 6.96
CA GLY A 175 13.37 -24.02 6.10
C GLY A 175 11.99 -24.38 6.68
N MET A 176 11.68 -23.91 7.89
CA MET A 176 10.45 -24.22 8.62
C MET A 176 9.20 -23.80 7.83
N GLU A 177 9.21 -22.67 7.12
CA GLU A 177 8.12 -22.26 6.21
C GLU A 177 7.76 -23.31 5.14
N GLY A 178 8.73 -24.14 4.71
CA GLY A 178 8.50 -25.19 3.73
C GLY A 178 7.82 -26.44 4.29
N GLU A 179 7.75 -26.58 5.62
CA GLU A 179 7.19 -27.75 6.30
C GLU A 179 5.66 -27.61 6.45
N PRO A 180 4.88 -28.64 6.08
CA PRO A 180 3.44 -28.65 6.35
C PRO A 180 3.18 -28.77 7.87
N VAL A 181 2.43 -27.79 8.40
CA VAL A 181 1.96 -27.77 9.78
C VAL A 181 0.73 -28.67 9.95
N SER A 182 -0.14 -28.73 8.94
CA SER A 182 -1.30 -29.62 8.90
C SER A 182 -1.45 -30.32 7.55
N GLY A 183 -2.41 -31.23 7.44
CA GLY A 183 -2.61 -32.07 6.26
C GLY A 183 -1.95 -33.45 6.38
N PRO A 184 -2.06 -34.29 5.34
CA PRO A 184 -1.63 -35.69 5.38
C PRO A 184 -0.11 -35.85 5.58
N ASP A 185 0.68 -34.86 5.20
CA ASP A 185 2.15 -34.86 5.29
C ASP A 185 2.67 -34.17 6.56
N SER A 186 1.78 -33.73 7.47
CA SER A 186 2.20 -33.09 8.72
C SER A 186 2.80 -34.09 9.69
N LYS A 187 3.88 -33.66 10.37
CA LYS A 187 4.50 -34.40 11.48
C LYS A 187 3.84 -34.16 12.84
N TYR A 188 2.94 -33.18 12.94
CA TYR A 188 2.27 -32.79 14.18
C TYR A 188 1.00 -33.61 14.38
N SER A 189 0.65 -33.90 15.63
CA SER A 189 -0.63 -34.53 15.94
C SER A 189 -1.81 -33.57 15.69
N VAL A 190 -2.99 -34.14 15.44
CA VAL A 190 -4.23 -33.36 15.30
C VAL A 190 -4.49 -32.51 16.55
N GLU A 191 -4.15 -33.03 17.74
CA GLU A 191 -4.31 -32.30 18.99
C GLU A 191 -3.40 -31.06 19.06
N GLU A 192 -2.12 -31.19 18.68
CA GLU A 192 -1.18 -30.06 18.64
C GLU A 192 -1.63 -28.97 17.65
N ILE A 193 -2.11 -29.37 16.47
CA ILE A 193 -2.61 -28.48 15.41
C ILE A 193 -3.84 -27.70 15.89
N VAL A 194 -4.84 -28.40 16.43
CA VAL A 194 -6.10 -27.79 16.88
C VAL A 194 -5.88 -26.89 18.10
N GLN A 195 -4.97 -27.27 19.00
CA GLN A 195 -4.63 -26.47 20.18
C GLN A 195 -3.62 -25.35 19.91
N GLN A 196 -3.12 -25.21 18.67
CA GLN A 196 -2.11 -24.21 18.28
C GLN A 196 -0.85 -24.28 19.16
N LYS A 197 -0.32 -25.50 19.30
CA LYS A 197 0.87 -25.83 20.10
C LYS A 197 2.00 -26.41 19.25
N THR A 198 1.90 -26.35 17.93
CA THR A 198 3.01 -26.75 17.07
C THR A 198 4.19 -25.81 17.29
N ALA A 199 5.39 -26.22 16.88
CA ALA A 199 6.55 -25.35 16.95
C ALA A 199 6.36 -24.07 16.09
N HIS A 200 5.54 -24.12 15.03
CA HIS A 200 5.20 -22.97 14.20
C HIS A 200 4.33 -21.99 14.98
N ASP A 201 3.26 -22.48 15.62
CA ASP A 201 2.35 -21.65 16.40
C ASP A 201 3.07 -20.89 17.52
N ILE A 202 3.93 -21.59 18.26
CA ILE A 202 4.70 -21.02 19.36
C ILE A 202 5.64 -19.94 18.80
N ARG A 203 6.40 -20.27 17.77
CA ARG A 203 7.38 -19.34 17.18
C ARG A 203 6.73 -18.11 16.55
N MET A 204 5.60 -18.27 15.84
CA MET A 204 4.87 -17.15 15.26
C MET A 204 4.27 -16.23 16.32
N ARG A 205 3.84 -16.79 17.46
CA ARG A 205 3.36 -16.01 18.60
C ARG A 205 4.51 -15.27 19.29
N ASP A 206 5.59 -15.99 19.58
CA ASP A 206 6.77 -15.47 20.28
C ASP A 206 7.42 -14.33 19.48
N ALA A 207 7.51 -14.48 18.15
CA ALA A 207 8.00 -13.43 17.26
C ALA A 207 7.26 -12.09 17.50
N VAL A 208 5.93 -12.12 17.60
CA VAL A 208 5.12 -10.91 17.86
C VAL A 208 5.39 -10.35 19.26
N THR A 209 5.37 -11.20 20.28
CA THR A 209 5.55 -10.75 21.68
C THR A 209 6.95 -10.23 21.96
N ASP A 210 7.97 -10.80 21.31
CA ASP A 210 9.38 -10.44 21.50
C ASP A 210 9.73 -9.06 20.94
N THR A 211 8.88 -8.48 20.09
CA THR A 211 9.05 -7.09 19.62
C THR A 211 9.04 -6.08 20.76
N GLY A 212 8.27 -6.36 21.82
CA GLY A 212 8.02 -5.42 22.92
C GLY A 212 7.24 -4.16 22.50
N TRP A 213 6.64 -4.15 21.30
CA TRP A 213 5.87 -3.01 20.80
C TRP A 213 4.49 -2.91 21.48
N PRO A 214 3.95 -1.69 21.67
CA PRO A 214 2.68 -1.49 22.36
C PRO A 214 1.52 -2.04 21.52
N LEU A 215 0.56 -2.69 22.19
CA LEU A 215 -0.69 -3.20 21.58
C LEU A 215 -0.51 -4.32 20.54
N VAL A 216 0.72 -4.74 20.25
CA VAL A 216 1.02 -5.68 19.18
C VAL A 216 0.67 -7.11 19.63
N GLN A 217 -0.41 -7.65 19.06
CA GLN A 217 -0.86 -9.03 19.26
C GLN A 217 -1.28 -9.65 17.92
N GLN A 218 -1.14 -10.97 17.77
CA GLN A 218 -1.67 -11.68 16.61
C GLN A 218 -3.21 -11.64 16.65
N PHE A 219 -3.81 -11.31 15.51
CA PHE A 219 -5.25 -11.30 15.32
C PHE A 219 -5.65 -12.04 14.03
N GLU A 220 -6.70 -12.84 14.12
CA GLU A 220 -7.29 -13.56 12.99
C GLU A 220 -8.73 -13.04 12.80
N ALA A 221 -9.01 -12.40 11.66
CA ALA A 221 -10.33 -11.84 11.37
C ALA A 221 -11.34 -12.97 11.07
N THR A 222 -11.83 -13.68 12.09
CA THR A 222 -12.81 -14.78 12.00
C THR A 222 -13.65 -14.91 13.27
N PRO A 223 -14.86 -15.52 13.20
CA PRO A 223 -15.53 -16.02 11.99
C PRO A 223 -16.03 -14.90 11.06
N LEU A 224 -15.92 -15.09 9.74
CA LEU A 224 -16.45 -14.19 8.70
C LEU A 224 -17.64 -14.82 7.99
N ARG A 225 -18.55 -13.98 7.50
CA ARG A 225 -19.67 -14.37 6.65
C ARG A 225 -19.28 -14.32 5.17
N ALA A 226 -19.97 -15.09 4.35
CA ALA A 226 -19.86 -15.00 2.90
C ALA A 226 -20.13 -13.57 2.44
N GLY A 227 -19.17 -12.99 1.73
CA GLY A 227 -19.22 -11.62 1.26
C GLY A 227 -18.42 -10.61 2.09
N SER A 228 -17.87 -11.01 3.25
CA SER A 228 -17.07 -10.11 4.08
C SER A 228 -15.81 -9.61 3.34
N ILE A 229 -15.48 -8.34 3.56
CA ILE A 229 -14.27 -7.70 3.05
C ILE A 229 -13.41 -7.25 4.22
N VAL A 230 -12.13 -7.63 4.23
CA VAL A 230 -11.13 -7.11 5.17
C VAL A 230 -10.28 -6.09 4.42
N LEU A 231 -10.26 -4.85 4.91
CA LEU A 231 -9.34 -3.81 4.42
C LEU A 231 -8.27 -3.57 5.47
N TYR A 232 -7.01 -3.53 5.09
CA TYR A 232 -5.92 -3.24 6.02
C TYR A 232 -4.83 -2.38 5.37
N SER A 233 -4.07 -1.66 6.19
CA SER A 233 -2.94 -0.87 5.71
C SER A 233 -1.91 -1.77 5.04
N HIS A 234 -1.36 -1.35 3.90
CA HIS A 234 -0.27 -2.08 3.22
C HIS A 234 0.94 -2.34 4.13
N ASN A 235 1.09 -1.54 5.19
CA ASN A 235 2.19 -1.67 6.14
C ASN A 235 1.85 -2.53 7.37
N THR A 236 0.66 -3.11 7.46
CA THR A 236 0.33 -4.03 8.56
C THR A 236 1.04 -5.36 8.36
N PHE A 237 1.75 -5.84 9.38
CA PHE A 237 2.31 -7.19 9.34
C PHE A 237 1.18 -8.22 9.23
N HIS A 238 1.31 -9.12 8.27
CA HIS A 238 0.35 -10.17 8.01
C HIS A 238 1.04 -11.47 7.61
N ARG A 239 0.27 -12.56 7.60
CA ARG A 239 0.71 -13.87 7.12
C ARG A 239 -0.47 -14.75 6.69
N GLY A 240 -0.22 -15.61 5.71
CA GLY A 240 -1.01 -16.82 5.51
C GLY A 240 -0.86 -17.79 6.68
N ASN A 241 -1.97 -18.38 7.10
CA ASN A 241 -2.04 -19.31 8.24
C ASN A 241 -2.45 -20.70 7.77
N HIS A 242 -1.89 -21.74 8.39
CA HIS A 242 -2.27 -23.12 8.11
C HIS A 242 -3.72 -23.42 8.55
N ARG A 243 -4.35 -24.38 7.88
CA ARG A 243 -5.66 -24.90 8.30
C ARG A 243 -5.54 -25.76 9.55
N ARG A 244 -6.58 -25.77 10.37
CA ARG A 244 -6.71 -26.57 11.60
C ARG A 244 -7.87 -27.57 11.56
N ASP A 245 -8.69 -27.52 10.51
CA ASP A 245 -9.78 -28.46 10.28
C ASP A 245 -9.34 -29.73 9.54
N ASP A 246 -10.24 -30.73 9.49
CA ASP A 246 -10.00 -32.05 8.90
C ASP A 246 -9.63 -31.94 7.41
N TRP A 247 -8.39 -32.31 7.07
CA TRP A 247 -7.84 -32.19 5.73
C TRP A 247 -8.53 -33.04 4.68
N ASN A 248 -9.24 -34.11 5.09
CA ASN A 248 -10.02 -34.92 4.16
C ASN A 248 -11.20 -34.16 3.56
N LYS A 249 -11.59 -33.02 4.16
CA LYS A 249 -12.71 -32.18 3.73
C LYS A 249 -12.28 -30.91 3.02
N TRP A 250 -10.98 -30.64 2.86
CA TRP A 250 -10.52 -29.37 2.28
C TRP A 250 -10.96 -29.19 0.82
N GLN A 251 -11.06 -30.28 0.05
CA GLN A 251 -11.55 -30.23 -1.33
C GLN A 251 -13.05 -29.89 -1.41
N ASP A 252 -13.84 -30.38 -0.45
CA ASP A 252 -15.27 -30.13 -0.36
C ASP A 252 -15.59 -28.76 0.27
N ASN A 253 -14.69 -28.28 1.14
CA ASN A 253 -14.81 -27.01 1.86
C ASN A 253 -13.56 -26.14 1.68
N PRO A 254 -13.27 -25.70 0.43
CA PRO A 254 -12.18 -24.78 0.17
C PRO A 254 -12.47 -23.43 0.84
N ARG A 255 -11.41 -22.77 1.28
CA ARG A 255 -11.49 -21.38 1.75
C ARG A 255 -10.81 -20.55 0.68
N PHE A 256 -11.59 -19.81 -0.08
CA PHE A 256 -11.09 -18.90 -1.09
C PHE A 256 -10.91 -17.50 -0.53
N MET A 257 -10.01 -16.73 -1.13
CA MET A 257 -9.72 -15.35 -0.76
C MET A 257 -9.20 -14.61 -1.99
N TRP A 258 -9.93 -13.61 -2.45
CA TRP A 258 -9.45 -12.69 -3.46
C TRP A 258 -8.66 -11.56 -2.81
N ARG A 259 -7.55 -11.16 -3.41
CA ARG A 259 -6.68 -10.08 -2.91
C ARG A 259 -6.56 -8.98 -3.96
N PHE A 260 -6.62 -7.72 -3.52
CA PHE A 260 -6.43 -6.56 -4.38
C PHE A 260 -5.60 -5.47 -3.68
N TRP A 261 -4.68 -4.86 -4.42
CA TRP A 261 -3.88 -3.73 -3.94
C TRP A 261 -4.51 -2.43 -4.41
N LEU A 262 -5.05 -1.66 -3.46
CA LEU A 262 -5.77 -0.42 -3.73
C LEU A 262 -4.88 0.78 -3.40
N TYR A 263 -4.96 1.85 -4.20
CA TYR A 263 -4.17 3.05 -3.94
C TYR A 263 -4.92 4.36 -4.24
N ARG A 264 -4.54 5.38 -3.47
CA ARG A 264 -5.11 6.71 -3.48
C ARG A 264 -4.68 7.50 -4.71
N THR A 265 -5.63 7.92 -5.52
CA THR A 265 -5.40 8.82 -6.65
C THR A 265 -5.83 10.25 -6.36
N THR A 266 -6.73 10.46 -5.39
CA THR A 266 -7.31 11.77 -5.06
C THR A 266 -7.19 12.01 -3.56
N ASP A 267 -6.79 13.22 -3.15
CA ASP A 267 -6.84 13.61 -1.74
C ASP A 267 -8.21 14.18 -1.38
N ALA A 268 -8.62 14.04 -0.13
CA ALA A 268 -9.90 14.53 0.36
C ALA A 268 -10.00 16.06 0.30
N ASP A 269 -11.19 16.57 -0.03
CA ASP A 269 -11.46 18.01 -0.04
C ASP A 269 -11.54 18.58 1.39
N ARG A 270 -11.04 19.81 1.53
CA ARG A 270 -10.65 20.45 2.81
C ARG A 270 -11.81 20.91 3.71
N GLU A 271 -13.06 20.50 3.47
CA GLU A 271 -14.21 21.23 4.00
C GLU A 271 -14.86 20.66 5.27
N SER A 272 -14.54 19.42 5.66
CA SER A 272 -15.20 18.81 6.83
C SER A 272 -14.45 19.08 8.13
N PRO A 273 -15.12 19.57 9.20
CA PRO A 273 -14.50 19.69 10.51
C PRO A 273 -14.07 18.31 11.02
N VAL A 274 -12.79 18.19 11.39
CA VAL A 274 -12.24 16.95 11.94
C VAL A 274 -12.67 16.82 13.41
N PRO A 275 -13.37 15.73 13.80
CA PRO A 275 -13.78 15.54 15.18
C PRO A 275 -12.56 15.34 16.08
N THR A 276 -12.68 15.79 17.34
CA THR A 276 -11.71 15.38 18.37
C THR A 276 -11.98 13.93 18.75
N ILE A 277 -10.97 13.09 18.61
CA ILE A 277 -11.10 11.65 18.86
C ILE A 277 -10.66 11.30 20.27
N THR A 278 -11.50 10.53 20.96
CA THR A 278 -11.15 9.82 22.20
C THR A 278 -10.78 8.38 21.86
N TRP A 279 -9.50 8.07 21.92
CA TRP A 279 -8.97 6.77 21.46
C TRP A 279 -9.28 5.58 22.38
N ASN A 280 -9.61 5.85 23.64
CA ASN A 280 -9.96 4.84 24.64
C ASN A 280 -11.48 4.75 24.89
N ASP A 281 -12.30 5.17 23.91
CA ASP A 281 -13.74 4.98 23.92
C ASP A 281 -14.22 4.24 22.64
N PRO A 282 -14.62 2.96 22.75
CA PRO A 282 -14.61 2.15 23.98
C PRO A 282 -13.18 1.81 24.46
N PRO A 283 -12.99 1.46 25.76
CA PRO A 283 -11.67 1.15 26.32
C PRO A 283 -11.09 -0.17 25.82
N VAL A 284 -11.91 -1.03 25.21
CA VAL A 284 -11.49 -2.28 24.58
C VAL A 284 -11.97 -2.24 23.13
N ASP A 285 -11.06 -2.47 22.20
CA ASP A 285 -11.38 -2.49 20.77
C ASP A 285 -12.35 -3.65 20.47
N PRO A 286 -13.55 -3.40 19.91
CA PRO A 286 -14.56 -4.45 19.73
C PRO A 286 -14.11 -5.58 18.78
N LEU A 287 -13.25 -5.26 17.81
CA LEU A 287 -12.80 -6.21 16.80
C LEU A 287 -11.67 -7.12 17.35
N THR A 288 -10.63 -6.50 17.90
CA THR A 288 -9.39 -7.17 18.29
C THR A 288 -9.35 -7.58 19.76
N GLN A 289 -10.27 -7.05 20.58
CA GLN A 289 -10.32 -7.23 22.04
C GLN A 289 -9.09 -6.69 22.78
N ILE A 290 -8.31 -5.82 22.14
CA ILE A 290 -7.14 -5.17 22.72
C ILE A 290 -7.58 -4.01 23.62
N ASP A 291 -6.99 -3.93 24.82
CA ASP A 291 -7.21 -2.85 25.79
C ASP A 291 -6.50 -1.56 25.36
N LEU A 292 -7.28 -0.52 25.13
CA LEU A 292 -6.84 0.82 24.71
C LEU A 292 -6.74 1.82 25.89
N SER A 293 -7.07 1.40 27.12
CA SER A 293 -7.09 2.29 28.29
C SER A 293 -5.71 2.84 28.69
N GLN A 294 -4.64 2.14 28.31
CA GLN A 294 -3.25 2.48 28.68
C GLN A 294 -2.41 3.01 27.50
N VAL A 295 -3.04 3.39 26.38
CA VAL A 295 -2.31 3.88 25.21
C VAL A 295 -1.64 5.22 25.52
N GLY A 296 -0.31 5.27 25.37
CA GLY A 296 0.49 6.46 25.64
C GLY A 296 0.44 7.53 24.54
N GLU A 297 0.95 8.71 24.87
CA GLU A 297 0.98 9.89 23.97
C GLU A 297 1.74 9.65 22.65
N ASP A 298 2.79 8.84 22.67
CA ASP A 298 3.59 8.55 21.47
C ASP A 298 2.75 7.85 20.38
N VAL A 299 1.83 6.98 20.80
CA VAL A 299 0.93 6.25 19.89
C VAL A 299 -0.26 7.12 19.49
N THR A 300 -0.89 7.82 20.44
CA THR A 300 -2.07 8.66 20.13
C THR A 300 -1.71 9.89 19.29
N ALA A 301 -0.52 10.46 19.44
CA ALA A 301 -0.04 11.55 18.58
C ALA A 301 0.00 11.12 17.10
N LEU A 302 0.42 9.88 16.86
CA LEU A 302 0.48 9.30 15.55
C LEU A 302 -0.92 8.98 15.00
N TRP A 303 -1.80 8.38 15.80
CA TRP A 303 -3.19 8.13 15.38
C TRP A 303 -3.95 9.41 15.09
N ASN A 304 -3.75 10.47 15.88
CA ASN A 304 -4.32 11.79 15.63
C ASN A 304 -3.87 12.37 14.28
N TYR A 305 -2.57 12.23 13.96
CA TYR A 305 -2.05 12.63 12.66
C TYR A 305 -2.75 11.87 11.52
N HIS A 306 -2.85 10.54 11.64
CA HIS A 306 -3.36 9.70 10.55
C HIS A 306 -4.87 9.82 10.37
N ASP A 307 -5.66 9.92 11.44
CA ASP A 307 -7.11 10.21 11.33
C ASP A 307 -7.32 11.56 10.63
N HIS A 308 -6.60 12.60 11.05
CA HIS A 308 -6.69 13.92 10.42
C HIS A 308 -6.26 13.88 8.95
N TRP A 309 -5.15 13.21 8.64
CA TRP A 309 -4.63 13.13 7.28
C TRP A 309 -5.56 12.34 6.36
N ILE A 310 -6.16 11.24 6.81
CA ILE A 310 -7.13 10.48 6.01
C ILE A 310 -8.31 11.38 5.61
N ARG A 311 -8.82 12.18 6.56
CA ARG A 311 -9.97 13.08 6.37
C ARG A 311 -9.68 14.30 5.50
N THR A 312 -8.45 14.80 5.49
CA THR A 312 -8.13 16.14 4.96
C THR A 312 -7.02 16.17 3.92
N GLY A 313 -6.22 15.11 3.81
CA GLY A 313 -4.98 15.08 3.04
C GLY A 313 -3.87 15.99 3.57
N GLN A 314 -4.02 16.58 4.77
CA GLN A 314 -3.10 17.56 5.35
C GLN A 314 -2.60 17.10 6.73
N PRO A 315 -1.47 17.64 7.22
CA PRO A 315 -1.08 17.46 8.62
C PRO A 315 -2.07 18.20 9.56
N PRO A 316 -2.31 17.69 10.78
CA PRO A 316 -3.14 18.38 11.76
C PRO A 316 -2.50 19.70 12.20
N PRO A 317 -3.31 20.69 12.60
CA PRO A 317 -2.77 21.89 13.22
C PRO A 317 -2.01 21.55 14.52
N PRO A 318 -1.04 22.38 14.94
CA PRO A 318 -0.34 22.18 16.20
C PRO A 318 -1.29 22.07 17.40
N GLN A 319 -0.92 21.28 18.39
CA GLN A 319 -1.75 21.08 19.58
C GLN A 319 -1.85 22.40 20.38
N PRO A 320 -3.06 22.92 20.68
CA PRO A 320 -3.22 24.24 21.30
C PRO A 320 -2.46 24.41 22.62
N HIS A 321 -2.40 23.36 23.44
CA HIS A 321 -1.71 23.41 24.72
C HIS A 321 -0.18 23.47 24.57
N ILE A 322 0.40 22.77 23.59
CA ILE A 322 1.84 22.84 23.30
C ILE A 322 2.19 24.16 22.62
N ALA A 323 1.36 24.61 21.67
CA ALA A 323 1.52 25.90 21.01
C ALA A 323 1.43 27.09 22.00
N ALA A 324 0.72 26.93 23.12
CA ALA A 324 0.61 27.94 24.17
C ALA A 324 1.79 27.97 25.16
N LEU A 325 2.72 27.01 25.11
CA LEU A 325 3.90 26.98 25.97
C LEU A 325 4.86 28.14 25.68
N ALA A 326 5.60 28.58 26.71
CA ALA A 326 6.65 29.57 26.53
C ALA A 326 7.78 29.03 25.63
N ALA A 327 8.50 29.90 24.93
CA ALA A 327 9.54 29.49 23.97
C ALA A 327 10.63 28.59 24.60
N ASP A 328 11.07 28.91 25.83
CA ASP A 328 12.06 28.11 26.54
C ASP A 328 11.52 26.72 26.92
N GLU A 329 10.24 26.62 27.30
CA GLU A 329 9.58 25.34 27.62
C GLU A 329 9.41 24.48 26.36
N ARG A 330 9.01 25.08 25.23
CA ARG A 330 8.94 24.39 23.93
C ARG A 330 10.31 23.87 23.50
N THR A 331 11.36 24.66 23.70
CA THR A 331 12.74 24.23 23.43
C THR A 331 13.14 23.02 24.26
N GLN A 332 12.80 23.00 25.55
CA GLN A 332 13.08 21.85 26.43
C GLN A 332 12.27 20.61 26.02
N VAL A 333 11.01 20.78 25.60
CA VAL A 333 10.20 19.69 25.04
C VAL A 333 10.84 19.13 23.78
N ALA A 334 11.22 19.99 22.83
CA ALA A 334 11.85 19.59 21.58
C ALA A 334 13.17 18.84 21.82
N GLN A 335 14.02 19.31 22.74
CA GLN A 335 15.26 18.62 23.11
C GLN A 335 15.02 17.22 23.70
N ARG A 336 13.99 17.07 24.54
CA ARG A 336 13.62 15.77 25.12
C ARG A 336 13.12 14.81 24.05
N LEU A 337 12.25 15.28 23.15
CA LEU A 337 11.74 14.48 22.04
C LEU A 337 12.87 14.13 21.06
N ALA A 338 13.80 15.05 20.78
CA ALA A 338 14.99 14.76 20.00
C ALA A 338 15.85 13.66 20.67
N ALA A 339 16.02 13.68 21.99
CA ALA A 339 16.70 12.59 22.69
C ALA A 339 15.97 11.23 22.54
N GLN A 340 14.63 11.24 22.59
CA GLN A 340 13.79 10.05 22.35
C GLN A 340 13.87 9.53 20.91
N LEU A 341 13.96 10.43 19.93
CA LEU A 341 14.17 10.10 18.51
C LEU A 341 15.47 9.30 18.28
N HIS A 342 16.46 9.46 19.16
CA HIS A 342 17.72 8.72 19.14
C HIS A 342 17.76 7.51 20.11
N ALA A 343 16.62 7.11 20.70
CA ALA A 343 16.55 5.98 21.63
C ALA A 343 17.07 4.68 20.99
N LYS A 344 17.88 3.93 21.75
CA LYS A 344 18.60 2.72 21.29
C LYS A 344 17.71 1.47 21.28
N HIS A 345 18.14 0.43 20.56
CA HIS A 345 17.50 -0.89 20.43
C HIS A 345 16.22 -0.93 19.57
N GLU A 346 15.86 -2.12 19.09
CA GLU A 346 14.71 -2.34 18.19
C GLU A 346 13.36 -2.07 18.88
N ALA A 347 13.21 -2.48 20.14
CA ALA A 347 11.99 -2.27 20.93
C ALA A 347 11.60 -0.78 21.08
N ALA A 348 12.55 0.15 20.90
CA ALA A 348 12.31 1.59 20.97
C ALA A 348 11.79 2.21 19.65
N GLU A 349 11.43 1.41 18.65
CA GLU A 349 10.82 1.92 17.40
C GLU A 349 9.59 2.81 17.65
N PRO A 350 8.61 2.40 18.48
CA PRO A 350 7.44 3.24 18.76
C PRO A 350 7.80 4.58 19.42
N THR A 351 8.81 4.59 20.29
CA THR A 351 9.33 5.81 20.94
C THR A 351 9.96 6.75 19.91
N ARG A 352 10.76 6.24 18.97
CA ARG A 352 11.40 7.08 17.94
C ARG A 352 10.37 7.70 17.00
N VAL A 353 9.45 6.87 16.50
CA VAL A 353 8.39 7.32 15.59
C VAL A 353 7.46 8.30 16.31
N GLY A 354 6.98 7.97 17.52
CA GLY A 354 6.14 8.86 18.32
C GLY A 354 6.81 10.20 18.62
N ALA A 355 8.10 10.20 18.97
CA ALA A 355 8.87 11.43 19.18
C ALA A 355 8.93 12.32 17.91
N ALA A 356 9.04 11.72 16.72
CA ALA A 356 9.06 12.48 15.47
C ALA A 356 7.72 13.18 15.16
N TYR A 357 6.59 12.49 15.35
CA TYR A 357 5.26 13.10 15.17
C TYR A 357 4.97 14.15 16.25
N ARG A 358 5.42 13.92 17.48
CA ARG A 358 5.29 14.90 18.57
C ARG A 358 6.18 16.12 18.31
N LEU A 359 7.38 15.94 17.76
CA LEU A 359 8.24 17.04 17.30
C LEU A 359 7.53 17.86 16.22
N ALA A 360 6.86 17.22 15.27
CA ALA A 360 6.10 17.94 14.25
C ALA A 360 4.93 18.76 14.83
N ALA A 361 4.34 18.29 15.93
CA ALA A 361 3.17 18.91 16.56
C ALA A 361 3.50 20.00 17.60
N ILE A 362 4.76 20.39 17.81
CA ILE A 362 5.15 21.35 18.86
C ILE A 362 4.76 22.81 18.57
N GLY A 363 4.28 23.11 17.36
CA GLY A 363 3.89 24.46 16.97
C GLY A 363 5.07 25.42 16.75
N ASP A 364 6.25 24.88 16.44
CA ASP A 364 7.44 25.64 16.03
C ASP A 364 8.15 24.87 14.91
N ALA A 365 7.77 25.17 13.66
CA ALA A 365 8.22 24.40 12.50
C ALA A 365 9.74 24.51 12.26
N ASP A 366 10.35 25.67 12.56
CA ASP A 366 11.78 25.88 12.40
C ASP A 366 12.55 24.99 13.39
N LEU A 367 12.13 24.97 14.65
CA LEU A 367 12.72 24.12 15.69
C LEU A 367 12.51 22.63 15.39
N SER A 368 11.32 22.23 14.92
CA SER A 368 11.07 20.86 14.46
C SER A 368 12.00 20.46 13.33
N CYS A 369 12.12 21.31 12.30
CA CYS A 369 12.98 21.08 11.15
C CYS A 369 14.46 21.02 11.53
N GLU A 370 14.92 21.82 12.50
CA GLU A 370 16.29 21.76 13.00
C GLU A 370 16.62 20.37 13.56
N HIS A 371 15.78 19.86 14.46
CA HIS A 371 16.01 18.56 15.11
C HIS A 371 15.84 17.39 14.14
N LEU A 372 14.75 17.39 13.36
CA LEU A 372 14.46 16.32 12.41
C LEU A 372 15.44 16.32 11.23
N GLY A 373 15.83 17.50 10.75
CA GLY A 373 16.85 17.68 9.72
C GLY A 373 18.19 17.10 10.16
N LYS A 374 18.64 17.37 11.40
CA LYS A 374 19.86 16.73 11.96
C LYS A 374 19.73 15.20 12.05
N ALA A 375 18.58 14.72 12.51
CA ALA A 375 18.33 13.27 12.64
C ALA A 375 18.34 12.55 11.29
N LEU A 376 17.94 13.21 10.20
CA LEU A 376 17.98 12.67 8.84
C LEU A 376 19.39 12.26 8.38
N TYR A 377 20.43 12.89 8.91
CA TYR A 377 21.84 12.60 8.58
C TYR A 377 22.50 11.58 9.51
N THR A 378 21.73 10.91 10.38
CA THR A 378 22.26 9.90 11.30
C THR A 378 22.54 8.59 10.56
N ASP A 379 23.59 7.86 10.95
CA ASP A 379 23.93 6.53 10.42
C ASP A 379 22.94 5.43 10.78
N ARG A 380 21.88 5.72 11.55
CA ARG A 380 20.87 4.77 12.01
C ARG A 380 19.55 4.95 11.30
N GLU A 381 19.02 3.88 10.71
CA GLU A 381 17.99 3.96 9.69
C GLU A 381 16.65 4.28 10.32
N SER A 382 16.32 3.59 11.41
CA SER A 382 15.14 3.89 12.22
C SER A 382 15.10 5.34 12.69
N VAL A 383 16.25 5.99 12.92
CA VAL A 383 16.29 7.43 13.25
C VAL A 383 16.00 8.27 12.00
N ARG A 384 16.65 7.99 10.86
CA ARG A 384 16.39 8.69 9.59
C ARG A 384 14.93 8.54 9.13
N ARG A 385 14.39 7.32 9.24
CA ARG A 385 13.01 6.97 8.89
C ARG A 385 12.03 7.74 9.75
N ALA A 386 12.18 7.69 11.09
CA ALA A 386 11.36 8.48 11.99
C ALA A 386 11.47 9.99 11.70
N ALA A 387 12.68 10.50 11.45
CA ALA A 387 12.89 11.89 11.08
C ALA A 387 12.18 12.27 9.77
N THR A 388 12.20 11.40 8.76
CA THR A 388 11.48 11.59 7.50
C THR A 388 9.98 11.70 7.73
N TYR A 389 9.39 10.81 8.54
CA TYR A 389 7.98 10.90 8.91
C TYR A 389 7.65 12.18 9.68
N GLY A 390 8.52 12.59 10.59
CA GLY A 390 8.38 13.86 11.30
C GLY A 390 8.40 15.07 10.36
N LEU A 391 9.34 15.12 9.41
CA LEU A 391 9.41 16.21 8.42
C LEU A 391 8.16 16.25 7.53
N ILE A 392 7.64 15.09 7.12
CA ILE A 392 6.36 15.02 6.41
C ILE A 392 5.21 15.52 7.29
N ALA A 393 5.24 15.19 8.58
CA ALA A 393 4.22 15.63 9.53
C ALA A 393 4.28 17.14 9.85
N VAL A 394 5.44 17.79 9.71
CA VAL A 394 5.58 19.25 9.75
C VAL A 394 4.87 19.91 8.56
N GLY A 395 4.77 19.21 7.43
CA GLY A 395 4.10 19.70 6.22
C GLY A 395 4.96 20.65 5.38
N SER A 396 4.33 21.61 4.72
CA SER A 396 4.99 22.48 3.73
C SER A 396 6.15 23.30 4.30
N ALA A 397 6.17 23.59 5.60
CA ALA A 397 7.27 24.28 6.26
C ALA A 397 8.60 23.49 6.23
N ALA A 398 8.56 22.15 6.04
CA ALA A 398 9.76 21.33 5.92
C ALA A 398 10.44 21.39 4.53
N THR A 399 9.84 22.08 3.55
CA THR A 399 10.33 22.13 2.16
C THR A 399 11.80 22.53 2.04
N PRO A 400 12.31 23.58 2.73
CA PRO A 400 13.73 23.95 2.63
C PRO A 400 14.67 22.82 3.09
N THR A 401 14.36 22.19 4.23
CA THR A 401 15.13 21.06 4.79
C THR A 401 15.13 19.86 3.84
N LEU A 402 14.00 19.60 3.19
CA LEU A 402 13.83 18.48 2.25
C LEU A 402 14.53 18.75 0.91
N LEU A 403 14.55 19.99 0.42
CA LEU A 403 15.33 20.40 -0.75
C LEU A 403 16.83 20.21 -0.50
N GLU A 404 17.34 20.65 0.66
CA GLU A 404 18.73 20.41 1.04
C GLU A 404 19.06 18.91 1.09
N ALA A 405 18.18 18.12 1.70
CA ALA A 405 18.34 16.67 1.76
C ALA A 405 18.35 16.03 0.36
N ALA A 406 17.48 16.48 -0.56
CA ALA A 406 17.38 15.97 -1.94
C ALA A 406 18.61 16.31 -2.82
N GLU A 407 19.46 17.25 -2.38
CA GLU A 407 20.74 17.59 -3.02
C GLU A 407 21.95 16.90 -2.33
N SER A 408 21.73 16.16 -1.25
CA SER A 408 22.79 15.55 -0.44
C SER A 408 23.66 14.53 -1.21
N PRO A 409 24.99 14.51 -0.99
CA PRO A 409 25.85 13.48 -1.56
C PRO A 409 25.52 12.07 -1.01
N ILE A 410 24.84 11.98 0.13
CA ILE A 410 24.49 10.71 0.78
C ILE A 410 23.20 10.17 0.15
N LYS A 411 23.31 9.05 -0.58
CA LYS A 411 22.19 8.41 -1.29
C LYS A 411 20.91 8.28 -0.46
N TRP A 412 21.00 7.80 0.78
CA TRP A 412 19.83 7.54 1.63
C TRP A 412 19.14 8.83 2.10
N VAL A 413 19.92 9.86 2.44
CA VAL A 413 19.40 11.20 2.76
C VAL A 413 18.73 11.79 1.53
N ARG A 414 19.37 11.66 0.36
CA ARG A 414 18.86 12.14 -0.91
C ARG A 414 17.52 11.48 -1.28
N LYS A 415 17.44 10.15 -1.16
CA LYS A 415 16.20 9.37 -1.32
C LYS A 415 15.10 9.87 -0.37
N ALA A 416 15.42 10.08 0.90
CA ALA A 416 14.46 10.56 1.91
C ALA A 416 14.00 12.01 1.65
N GLY A 417 14.89 12.89 1.20
CA GLY A 417 14.55 14.25 0.78
C GLY A 417 13.53 14.25 -0.36
N VAL A 418 13.82 13.51 -1.45
CA VAL A 418 12.91 13.38 -2.60
C VAL A 418 11.55 12.77 -2.20
N TYR A 419 11.56 11.75 -1.35
CA TYR A 419 10.35 11.14 -0.81
C TYR A 419 9.52 12.16 -0.01
N GLY A 420 10.15 12.86 0.93
CA GLY A 420 9.49 13.87 1.77
C GLY A 420 8.95 15.06 0.97
N LEU A 421 9.66 15.51 -0.08
CA LEU A 421 9.15 16.55 -0.99
C LEU A 421 7.79 16.14 -1.59
N GLY A 422 7.64 14.88 -1.99
CA GLY A 422 6.39 14.35 -2.55
C GLY A 422 5.20 14.47 -1.60
N ASP A 423 5.41 14.10 -0.33
CA ASP A 423 4.32 14.00 0.66
C ASP A 423 4.09 15.31 1.45
N ALA A 424 5.05 16.23 1.49
CA ALA A 424 5.00 17.44 2.32
C ALA A 424 4.94 18.76 1.54
N SER A 425 5.72 18.89 0.48
CA SER A 425 5.96 20.18 -0.18
C SER A 425 4.85 20.57 -1.14
N PRO A 426 4.53 21.87 -1.31
CA PRO A 426 3.71 22.32 -2.43
C PRO A 426 4.43 22.02 -3.75
N LEU A 427 3.67 21.85 -4.83
CA LEU A 427 4.22 21.79 -6.16
C LEU A 427 4.56 23.22 -6.61
N ASP A 428 5.86 23.53 -6.71
CA ASP A 428 6.39 24.77 -7.25
C ASP A 428 7.55 24.47 -8.23
N ASP A 429 8.03 25.49 -8.96
CA ASP A 429 9.09 25.34 -9.95
C ASP A 429 10.38 24.72 -9.37
N ARG A 430 10.75 25.09 -8.15
CA ARG A 430 12.00 24.61 -7.50
C ARG A 430 11.86 23.15 -7.12
N VAL A 431 10.75 22.78 -6.49
CA VAL A 431 10.46 21.40 -6.08
C VAL A 431 10.36 20.50 -7.32
N LEU A 432 9.64 20.96 -8.35
CA LEU A 432 9.52 20.23 -9.61
C LEU A 432 10.89 20.01 -10.27
N ASP A 433 11.72 21.05 -10.37
CA ASP A 433 13.05 20.96 -10.98
C ASP A 433 13.94 19.96 -10.25
N VAL A 434 13.99 20.02 -8.92
CA VAL A 434 14.80 19.09 -8.11
C VAL A 434 14.32 17.66 -8.29
N VAL A 435 13.02 17.38 -8.14
CA VAL A 435 12.48 16.02 -8.25
C VAL A 435 12.62 15.47 -9.68
N SER A 436 12.33 16.29 -10.70
CA SER A 436 12.48 15.89 -12.11
C SER A 436 13.93 15.64 -12.49
N THR A 437 14.86 16.44 -11.97
CA THR A 437 16.31 16.21 -12.13
C THR A 437 16.74 14.91 -11.47
N ARG A 438 16.23 14.61 -10.26
CA ARG A 438 16.51 13.32 -9.60
C ARG A 438 15.96 12.14 -10.41
N LEU A 439 14.75 12.24 -10.96
CA LEU A 439 14.22 11.22 -11.88
C LEU A 439 15.07 11.10 -13.15
N ARG A 440 15.61 12.21 -13.66
CA ARG A 440 16.34 12.21 -14.93
C ARG A 440 17.76 11.66 -14.81
N GLU A 441 18.47 12.03 -13.75
CA GLU A 441 19.94 11.99 -13.72
C GLU A 441 20.53 11.24 -12.52
N ASP A 442 19.74 10.88 -11.51
CA ASP A 442 20.31 10.26 -10.31
C ASP A 442 20.91 8.89 -10.61
N ALA A 443 22.15 8.66 -10.16
CA ALA A 443 22.84 7.39 -10.37
C ALA A 443 22.11 6.20 -9.73
N SER A 444 21.34 6.43 -8.66
CA SER A 444 20.63 5.37 -7.95
C SER A 444 19.23 5.16 -8.52
N VAL A 445 18.96 3.96 -9.05
CA VAL A 445 17.61 3.53 -9.49
C VAL A 445 16.55 3.75 -8.41
N TYR A 446 16.89 3.52 -7.13
CA TYR A 446 15.97 3.76 -6.01
C TYR A 446 15.59 5.22 -5.81
N VAL A 447 16.51 6.15 -6.08
CA VAL A 447 16.22 7.59 -5.97
C VAL A 447 15.36 8.01 -7.15
N ARG A 448 15.64 7.52 -8.36
CA ARG A 448 14.82 7.77 -9.55
C ARG A 448 13.40 7.22 -9.39
N ALA A 449 13.25 6.01 -8.86
CA ALA A 449 11.95 5.39 -8.66
C ALA A 449 11.13 6.12 -7.57
N VAL A 450 11.78 6.58 -6.49
CA VAL A 450 11.16 7.47 -5.50
C VAL A 450 10.76 8.80 -6.13
N ALA A 451 11.62 9.39 -6.97
CA ALA A 451 11.32 10.64 -7.67
C ALA A 451 10.09 10.51 -8.58
N ALA A 452 9.97 9.42 -9.34
CA ALA A 452 8.79 9.11 -10.14
C ALA A 452 7.52 9.10 -9.26
N GLY A 453 7.56 8.34 -8.15
CA GLY A 453 6.46 8.31 -7.18
C GLY A 453 6.11 9.68 -6.60
N SER A 454 7.13 10.49 -6.24
CA SER A 454 6.97 11.83 -5.67
C SER A 454 6.29 12.81 -6.63
N LEU A 455 6.54 12.73 -7.94
CA LEU A 455 5.83 13.55 -8.93
C LEU A 455 4.31 13.26 -8.94
N GLY A 456 3.92 12.00 -8.77
CA GLY A 456 2.52 11.62 -8.60
C GLY A 456 1.90 12.18 -7.33
N CYS A 457 2.60 12.09 -6.19
CA CYS A 457 2.14 12.68 -4.92
C CYS A 457 2.03 14.21 -5.01
N LEU A 458 3.00 14.89 -5.62
CA LEU A 458 2.98 16.35 -5.82
C LEU A 458 1.77 16.77 -6.65
N GLY A 459 1.55 16.14 -7.81
CA GLY A 459 0.44 16.49 -8.67
C GLY A 459 -0.93 16.16 -8.04
N ARG A 460 -1.09 15.00 -7.40
CA ARG A 460 -2.31 14.66 -6.65
C ARG A 460 -2.64 15.71 -5.59
N ARG A 461 -1.64 16.12 -4.80
CA ARG A 461 -1.80 17.15 -3.76
C ARG A 461 -2.00 18.54 -4.33
N ALA A 462 -1.42 18.84 -5.49
CA ALA A 462 -1.65 20.10 -6.21
C ALA A 462 -3.12 20.23 -6.62
N VAL A 463 -3.75 19.16 -7.14
CA VAL A 463 -5.18 19.16 -7.49
C VAL A 463 -6.06 19.50 -6.28
N SER A 464 -5.85 18.84 -5.13
CA SER A 464 -6.69 19.07 -3.94
C SER A 464 -6.40 20.40 -3.23
N SER A 465 -5.17 20.91 -3.31
CA SER A 465 -4.79 22.17 -2.66
C SER A 465 -4.99 23.40 -3.54
N GLY A 466 -5.11 23.22 -4.85
CA GLY A 466 -5.11 24.29 -5.86
C GLY A 466 -3.75 24.95 -6.09
N VAL A 467 -2.67 24.48 -5.47
CA VAL A 467 -1.33 25.07 -5.55
C VAL A 467 -0.46 24.28 -6.51
N GLY A 468 0.02 24.92 -7.59
CA GLY A 468 0.91 24.30 -8.58
C GLY A 468 0.19 23.43 -9.61
N VAL A 469 -1.13 23.57 -9.77
CA VAL A 469 -1.93 22.78 -10.73
C VAL A 469 -1.41 22.98 -12.16
N GLU A 470 -0.96 24.18 -12.49
CA GLU A 470 -0.36 24.55 -13.77
C GLU A 470 0.94 23.81 -14.10
N LEU A 471 1.60 23.22 -13.08
CA LEU A 471 2.84 22.47 -13.23
C LEU A 471 2.62 20.96 -13.42
N ILE A 472 1.39 20.47 -13.26
CA ILE A 472 1.06 19.05 -13.44
C ILE A 472 1.39 18.54 -14.86
N PRO A 473 1.18 19.30 -15.95
CA PRO A 473 1.63 18.88 -17.28
C PRO A 473 3.14 18.59 -17.33
N ALA A 474 3.97 19.40 -16.66
CA ALA A 474 5.41 19.18 -16.61
C ALA A 474 5.80 17.95 -15.76
N CYS A 475 5.05 17.64 -14.69
CA CYS A 475 5.18 16.36 -13.98
C CYS A 475 4.92 15.18 -14.93
N LEU A 476 3.84 15.25 -15.72
CA LEU A 476 3.47 14.21 -16.68
C LEU A 476 4.52 14.02 -17.77
N GLU A 477 5.02 15.12 -18.34
CA GLU A 477 6.12 15.10 -19.33
C GLU A 477 7.35 14.39 -18.75
N ALA A 478 7.80 14.77 -17.55
CA ALA A 478 8.94 14.13 -16.89
C ALA A 478 8.73 12.62 -16.65
N LEU A 479 7.50 12.23 -16.29
CA LEU A 479 7.12 10.83 -16.07
C LEU A 479 7.14 10.03 -17.37
N VAL A 480 6.56 10.53 -18.46
CA VAL A 480 6.53 9.79 -19.74
C VAL A 480 7.91 9.79 -20.43
N ASP A 481 8.69 10.85 -20.28
CA ASP A 481 10.07 10.95 -20.79
C ASP A 481 10.99 9.90 -20.16
N CYS A 482 10.74 9.49 -18.91
CA CYS A 482 11.54 8.44 -18.28
C CYS A 482 11.26 7.06 -18.87
N LEU A 483 10.08 6.82 -19.44
CA LEU A 483 9.70 5.55 -20.06
C LEU A 483 10.52 5.25 -21.33
N GLY A 484 11.12 6.24 -21.98
CA GLY A 484 12.06 5.98 -23.09
C GLY A 484 13.47 5.62 -22.63
N ARG A 485 13.81 5.91 -21.36
CA ARG A 485 15.18 5.88 -20.83
C ARG A 485 15.41 4.72 -19.86
N GLU A 486 14.39 4.36 -19.10
CA GLU A 486 14.46 3.28 -18.12
C GLU A 486 14.18 1.93 -18.78
N GLU A 487 15.05 0.98 -18.47
CA GLU A 487 14.98 -0.37 -19.02
C GLU A 487 14.17 -1.31 -18.14
N ASN A 488 13.61 -2.34 -18.76
CA ASN A 488 13.11 -3.52 -18.07
C ASN A 488 14.28 -4.46 -17.78
N ARG A 489 14.37 -4.96 -16.55
CA ARG A 489 15.42 -5.89 -16.11
C ARG A 489 14.81 -7.15 -15.52
N PRO A 490 15.46 -8.32 -15.63
CA PRO A 490 15.04 -9.50 -14.89
C PRO A 490 15.04 -9.23 -13.38
N ALA A 491 14.17 -9.90 -12.65
CA ALA A 491 14.22 -9.89 -11.19
C ALA A 491 15.55 -10.50 -10.69
N MET A 492 16.06 -10.00 -9.57
CA MET A 492 17.39 -10.35 -9.04
C MET A 492 17.60 -11.85 -8.81
N ASP A 493 16.56 -12.58 -8.44
CA ASP A 493 16.56 -14.02 -8.25
C ASP A 493 16.79 -14.76 -9.58
N ARG A 494 16.10 -14.34 -10.64
CA ARG A 494 16.23 -14.89 -11.98
C ARG A 494 17.58 -14.54 -12.61
N ALA A 495 18.01 -13.29 -12.47
CA ALA A 495 19.30 -12.83 -12.99
C ALA A 495 20.48 -13.62 -12.40
N GLN A 496 20.35 -14.07 -11.14
CA GLN A 496 21.41 -14.77 -10.42
C GLN A 496 21.20 -16.28 -10.29
N GLY A 497 20.04 -16.82 -10.68
CA GLY A 497 19.70 -18.23 -10.44
C GLY A 497 19.67 -18.60 -8.95
N ARG A 498 19.29 -17.66 -8.08
CA ARG A 498 19.28 -17.80 -6.62
C ARG A 498 17.91 -17.47 -6.07
N SER A 499 17.53 -18.02 -4.91
CA SER A 499 16.29 -17.61 -4.26
C SER A 499 16.31 -16.10 -4.00
N ILE A 500 15.18 -15.44 -4.24
CA ILE A 500 14.99 -14.01 -4.00
C ILE A 500 15.31 -13.58 -2.58
N LYS A 501 15.14 -14.48 -1.62
CA LYS A 501 15.45 -14.28 -0.20
C LYS A 501 16.96 -14.13 0.06
N PHE A 502 17.80 -14.56 -0.88
CA PHE A 502 19.25 -14.60 -0.76
C PHE A 502 19.99 -13.94 -1.95
N ALA A 503 19.28 -13.16 -2.78
CA ALA A 503 19.83 -12.47 -3.94
C ALA A 503 19.89 -10.96 -3.69
N ARG A 504 20.89 -10.27 -4.27
CA ARG A 504 21.01 -8.81 -4.19
C ARG A 504 20.76 -8.21 -5.57
N PRO A 505 20.04 -7.10 -5.70
CA PRO A 505 19.97 -6.40 -6.98
C PRO A 505 21.38 -6.01 -7.44
N THR A 506 21.63 -6.26 -8.70
CA THR A 506 22.80 -5.84 -9.46
C THR A 506 22.38 -4.76 -10.46
N ASP A 507 23.34 -4.14 -11.14
CA ASP A 507 23.04 -3.16 -12.20
C ASP A 507 22.20 -3.77 -13.34
N ASP A 508 22.24 -5.10 -13.49
CA ASP A 508 21.54 -5.87 -14.52
C ASP A 508 20.20 -6.47 -14.05
N SER A 509 19.74 -6.15 -12.83
CA SER A 509 18.53 -6.76 -12.26
C SER A 509 17.73 -5.83 -11.36
N ASP A 510 16.41 -5.95 -11.37
CA ASP A 510 15.52 -5.23 -10.44
C ASP A 510 15.16 -6.07 -9.21
N VAL A 511 14.78 -5.40 -8.12
CA VAL A 511 14.29 -6.07 -6.89
C VAL A 511 12.81 -6.36 -7.03
N CYS A 512 12.39 -7.63 -6.98
CA CYS A 512 10.97 -7.94 -6.88
C CYS A 512 10.66 -9.39 -6.45
N GLU A 513 9.97 -9.57 -5.32
CA GLU A 513 9.50 -10.88 -4.82
C GLU A 513 8.56 -11.64 -5.75
N GLY A 514 7.91 -10.96 -6.69
CA GLY A 514 6.99 -11.57 -7.64
C GLY A 514 7.65 -12.27 -8.82
N GLY A 515 8.97 -12.12 -9.03
CA GLY A 515 9.72 -12.77 -10.13
C GLY A 515 9.20 -12.51 -11.55
N GLY A 516 8.15 -11.70 -11.75
CA GLY A 516 7.38 -11.62 -13.00
C GLY A 516 6.37 -12.77 -13.15
N ILE A 517 5.16 -12.44 -13.62
CA ILE A 517 4.13 -13.44 -13.95
C ILE A 517 4.36 -13.91 -15.39
N ASP A 518 4.57 -15.21 -15.56
CA ASP A 518 4.63 -15.82 -16.88
C ASP A 518 3.24 -16.29 -17.30
N PHE A 519 2.62 -15.56 -18.21
CA PHE A 519 1.33 -15.93 -18.80
C PHE A 519 1.44 -16.98 -19.91
N GLY A 520 2.66 -17.47 -20.22
CA GLY A 520 2.92 -18.33 -21.37
C GLY A 520 2.75 -17.60 -22.70
N ILE A 521 2.92 -16.28 -22.70
CA ILE A 521 2.74 -15.41 -23.86
C ILE A 521 4.10 -14.79 -24.19
N ASP A 522 4.64 -15.10 -25.38
CA ASP A 522 5.98 -14.68 -25.83
C ASP A 522 6.26 -13.18 -25.66
N ARG A 523 5.22 -12.33 -25.74
CA ARG A 523 5.34 -10.88 -25.53
C ARG A 523 5.81 -10.51 -24.12
N PHE A 524 5.33 -11.19 -23.08
CA PHE A 524 5.59 -10.79 -21.69
C PHE A 524 6.77 -11.54 -21.13
N GLN A 525 7.84 -10.81 -20.86
CA GLN A 525 9.05 -11.35 -20.28
C GLN A 525 8.98 -11.23 -18.75
N PRO A 526 9.69 -12.08 -18.00
CA PRO A 526 9.76 -12.00 -16.55
C PRO A 526 10.70 -10.87 -16.09
N VAL A 527 10.37 -9.67 -16.51
CA VAL A 527 11.14 -8.45 -16.31
C VAL A 527 10.33 -7.44 -15.53
N ARG A 528 11.02 -6.60 -14.78
CA ARG A 528 10.50 -5.56 -13.90
C ARG A 528 11.21 -4.25 -14.20
N SER A 529 10.65 -3.14 -13.74
CA SER A 529 11.35 -1.87 -13.75
C SER A 529 10.79 -0.95 -12.69
N ALA A 530 11.54 -0.82 -11.58
CA ALA A 530 11.14 -0.01 -10.43
C ALA A 530 10.72 1.42 -10.85
N VAL A 531 11.49 2.04 -11.74
CA VAL A 531 11.26 3.42 -12.17
C VAL A 531 10.06 3.51 -13.12
N ARG A 532 9.98 2.65 -14.16
CA ARG A 532 8.86 2.70 -15.12
C ARG A 532 7.52 2.43 -14.44
N GLU A 533 7.50 1.45 -13.53
CA GLU A 533 6.27 1.09 -12.82
C GLU A 533 5.82 2.22 -11.90
N ASN A 534 6.74 2.86 -11.14
CA ASN A 534 6.39 4.02 -10.32
C ASN A 534 5.97 5.22 -11.18
N ALA A 535 6.60 5.40 -12.35
CA ALA A 535 6.21 6.47 -13.27
C ALA A 535 4.79 6.27 -13.79
N LEU A 536 4.45 5.07 -14.24
CA LEU A 536 3.11 4.74 -14.73
C LEU A 536 2.06 4.76 -13.61
N TRP A 537 2.42 4.33 -12.40
CA TRP A 537 1.57 4.46 -11.21
C TRP A 537 1.24 5.92 -10.91
N SER A 538 2.25 6.81 -10.98
CA SER A 538 2.05 8.26 -10.85
C SER A 538 1.24 8.84 -12.01
N VAL A 539 1.44 8.36 -13.25
CA VAL A 539 0.59 8.76 -14.39
C VAL A 539 -0.87 8.36 -14.16
N VAL A 540 -1.15 7.16 -13.63
CA VAL A 540 -2.53 6.77 -13.27
C VAL A 540 -3.14 7.75 -12.28
N MET A 541 -2.39 8.18 -11.24
CA MET A 541 -2.89 9.18 -10.30
C MET A 541 -3.31 10.47 -11.01
N LEU A 542 -2.41 11.02 -11.83
CA LEU A 542 -2.64 12.32 -12.48
C LEU A 542 -3.75 12.24 -13.54
N CYS A 543 -3.80 11.15 -14.32
CA CYS A 543 -4.87 10.87 -15.28
C CYS A 543 -6.24 10.65 -14.64
N SER A 544 -6.31 10.36 -13.34
CA SER A 544 -7.58 10.22 -12.61
C SER A 544 -8.30 11.57 -12.39
N HIS A 545 -7.65 12.69 -12.70
CA HIS A 545 -8.19 14.04 -12.58
C HIS A 545 -8.58 14.66 -13.93
N GLY A 546 -8.53 13.88 -15.02
CA GLY A 546 -9.03 14.28 -16.33
C GLY A 546 -8.11 15.18 -17.15
N ALA A 547 -8.64 15.60 -18.30
CA ALA A 547 -7.87 16.25 -19.36
C ALA A 547 -7.46 17.69 -18.98
N ALA A 548 -8.30 18.41 -18.24
CA ALA A 548 -8.02 19.75 -17.75
C ALA A 548 -6.71 19.81 -16.95
N VAL A 549 -6.47 18.82 -16.10
CA VAL A 549 -5.25 18.71 -15.29
C VAL A 549 -4.04 18.27 -16.12
N THR A 550 -4.24 17.37 -17.09
CA THR A 550 -3.14 16.98 -18.00
C THR A 550 -2.70 18.10 -18.93
N GLY A 551 -3.60 19.02 -19.27
CA GLY A 551 -3.32 20.20 -20.07
C GLY A 551 -2.56 19.90 -21.38
N GLN A 552 -1.49 20.64 -21.63
CA GLN A 552 -0.68 20.51 -22.84
C GLN A 552 0.02 19.14 -22.99
N ALA A 553 0.17 18.37 -21.90
CA ALA A 553 0.82 17.08 -21.92
C ALA A 553 -0.11 15.95 -22.41
N LEU A 554 -1.41 16.21 -22.59
CA LEU A 554 -2.41 15.18 -22.90
C LEU A 554 -2.05 14.31 -24.11
N GLU A 555 -1.69 14.92 -25.24
CA GLU A 555 -1.39 14.19 -26.47
C GLU A 555 -0.15 13.31 -26.34
N VAL A 556 0.93 13.84 -25.76
CA VAL A 556 2.18 13.08 -25.55
C VAL A 556 1.99 11.96 -24.54
N VAL A 557 1.17 12.18 -23.51
CA VAL A 557 0.80 11.15 -22.54
C VAL A 557 0.03 10.03 -23.21
N ILE A 558 -1.04 10.33 -23.96
CA ILE A 558 -1.83 9.32 -24.68
C ILE A 558 -0.95 8.51 -25.64
N ALA A 559 -0.10 9.17 -26.41
CA ALA A 559 0.81 8.51 -27.35
C ALA A 559 1.80 7.57 -26.63
N SER A 560 2.40 8.03 -25.54
CA SER A 560 3.36 7.25 -24.74
C SER A 560 2.71 6.03 -24.09
N LEU A 561 1.52 6.21 -23.50
CA LEU A 561 0.76 5.12 -22.89
C LEU A 561 0.34 4.08 -23.94
N ARG A 562 -0.12 4.51 -25.12
CA ARG A 562 -0.44 3.59 -26.22
C ARG A 562 0.78 2.78 -26.64
N GLN A 563 1.95 3.41 -26.73
CA GLN A 563 3.19 2.70 -27.05
C GLN A 563 3.53 1.63 -26.00
N VAL A 564 3.37 1.94 -24.70
CA VAL A 564 3.53 0.96 -23.63
C VAL A 564 2.53 -0.20 -23.80
N VAL A 565 1.25 0.10 -24.01
CA VAL A 565 0.21 -0.92 -24.22
C VAL A 565 0.51 -1.81 -25.44
N ARG A 566 1.14 -1.27 -26.48
CA ARG A 566 1.45 -2.00 -27.71
C ARG A 566 2.67 -2.90 -27.59
N SER A 567 3.74 -2.44 -26.95
CA SER A 567 5.06 -3.10 -27.09
C SER A 567 5.80 -3.41 -25.79
N ASP A 568 5.36 -2.91 -24.63
CA ASP A 568 6.10 -3.17 -23.39
C ASP A 568 6.04 -4.68 -23.04
N GLU A 569 7.16 -5.20 -22.56
CA GLU A 569 7.37 -6.60 -22.14
C GLU A 569 7.02 -6.80 -20.66
N ASN A 570 6.97 -5.71 -19.87
CA ASN A 570 6.54 -5.73 -18.48
C ASN A 570 5.02 -5.58 -18.41
N VAL A 571 4.33 -6.68 -18.06
CA VAL A 571 2.86 -6.73 -17.99
C VAL A 571 2.26 -5.75 -16.98
N PHE A 572 2.98 -5.40 -15.91
CA PHE A 572 2.53 -4.41 -14.94
C PHE A 572 2.53 -3.00 -15.53
N CYS A 573 3.56 -2.65 -16.31
CA CYS A 573 3.60 -1.40 -17.07
C CYS A 573 2.43 -1.33 -18.08
N VAL A 574 2.16 -2.42 -18.79
CA VAL A 574 1.01 -2.50 -19.72
C VAL A 574 -0.30 -2.26 -18.97
N GLY A 575 -0.52 -2.94 -17.84
CA GLY A 575 -1.73 -2.78 -17.04
C GLY A 575 -1.94 -1.35 -16.55
N LEU A 576 -0.89 -0.71 -16.02
CA LEU A 576 -0.97 0.67 -15.52
C LEU A 576 -1.24 1.66 -16.67
N ALA A 577 -0.63 1.43 -17.84
CA ALA A 577 -0.88 2.27 -19.01
C ALA A 577 -2.33 2.15 -19.52
N MET A 578 -2.89 0.94 -19.52
CA MET A 578 -4.30 0.73 -19.86
C MET A 578 -5.25 1.41 -18.88
N ASP A 579 -4.95 1.34 -17.58
CA ASP A 579 -5.75 1.99 -16.53
C ASP A 579 -5.74 3.52 -16.71
N ALA A 580 -4.55 4.11 -16.91
CA ALA A 580 -4.41 5.54 -17.15
C ALA A 580 -5.21 6.02 -18.38
N LEU A 581 -5.15 5.29 -19.51
CA LEU A 581 -5.92 5.60 -20.71
C LEU A 581 -7.43 5.48 -20.47
N THR A 582 -7.85 4.46 -19.73
CA THR A 582 -9.26 4.22 -19.40
C THR A 582 -9.81 5.35 -18.51
N ARG A 583 -9.02 5.84 -17.56
CA ARG A 583 -9.38 6.96 -16.69
C ARG A 583 -9.51 8.27 -17.45
N LEU A 584 -8.56 8.58 -18.34
CA LEU A 584 -8.68 9.72 -19.26
C LEU A 584 -9.92 9.61 -20.17
N ALA A 585 -10.33 8.40 -20.51
CA ALA A 585 -11.54 8.19 -21.29
C ALA A 585 -12.81 8.32 -20.44
N HIS A 586 -12.84 7.93 -19.16
CA HIS A 586 -14.12 7.74 -18.45
C HIS A 586 -14.31 8.58 -17.18
N LEU A 587 -13.26 9.01 -16.49
CA LEU A 587 -13.36 9.73 -15.21
C LEU A 587 -13.30 11.26 -15.35
N THR A 588 -13.50 11.79 -16.57
CA THR A 588 -13.40 13.22 -16.85
C THR A 588 -14.71 13.98 -16.68
N ASP A 589 -14.61 15.25 -16.31
CA ASP A 589 -15.73 16.20 -16.25
C ASP A 589 -16.27 16.54 -17.64
N GLU A 590 -17.46 17.15 -17.71
CA GLU A 590 -18.17 17.44 -18.97
C GLU A 590 -17.35 18.28 -19.96
N GLU A 591 -16.58 19.26 -19.49
CA GLU A 591 -15.74 20.11 -20.36
C GLU A 591 -14.63 19.29 -21.04
N ASP A 592 -13.96 18.40 -20.28
CA ASP A 592 -12.93 17.49 -20.80
C ASP A 592 -13.46 16.55 -21.88
N ARG A 593 -14.74 16.17 -21.79
CA ARG A 593 -15.39 15.25 -22.76
C ARG A 593 -15.43 15.81 -24.17
N SER A 594 -15.20 17.10 -24.34
CA SER A 594 -15.23 17.79 -25.63
C SER A 594 -13.87 17.92 -26.31
N THR A 595 -12.77 17.62 -25.60
CA THR A 595 -11.41 17.70 -26.19
C THR A 595 -11.25 16.63 -27.27
N GLU A 596 -10.76 17.03 -28.45
CA GLU A 596 -10.62 16.13 -29.60
C GLU A 596 -9.79 14.87 -29.27
N ALA A 597 -8.68 15.01 -28.54
CA ALA A 597 -7.86 13.89 -28.11
C ALA A 597 -8.62 12.89 -27.21
N VAL A 598 -9.47 13.36 -26.30
CA VAL A 598 -10.29 12.51 -25.42
C VAL A 598 -11.40 11.82 -26.20
N VAL A 599 -12.03 12.53 -27.14
CA VAL A 599 -13.06 11.96 -28.03
C VAL A 599 -12.45 10.82 -28.86
N GLN A 600 -11.32 11.07 -29.52
CA GLN A 600 -10.62 10.05 -30.29
C GLN A 600 -10.14 8.88 -29.42
N LEU A 601 -9.68 9.15 -28.19
CA LEU A 601 -9.30 8.10 -27.25
C LEU A 601 -10.50 7.22 -26.91
N ARG A 602 -11.67 7.80 -26.61
CA ARG A 602 -12.89 7.03 -26.31
C ARG A 602 -13.32 6.14 -27.46
N GLU A 603 -13.30 6.67 -28.69
CA GLU A 603 -13.69 5.94 -29.89
C GLU A 603 -12.77 4.73 -30.14
N ASN A 604 -11.47 4.88 -29.86
CA ASN A 604 -10.47 3.85 -30.15
C ASN A 604 -10.03 3.04 -28.91
N LEU A 605 -10.59 3.31 -27.72
CA LEU A 605 -10.09 2.71 -26.47
C LEU A 605 -10.09 1.19 -26.52
N LEU A 606 -11.17 0.57 -27.01
CA LEU A 606 -11.27 -0.89 -27.09
C LEU A 606 -10.27 -1.50 -28.09
N GLU A 607 -9.97 -0.79 -29.18
CA GLU A 607 -8.92 -1.19 -30.11
C GLU A 607 -7.55 -1.16 -29.43
N ILE A 608 -7.25 -0.07 -28.70
CA ILE A 608 -5.98 0.09 -27.96
C ILE A 608 -5.84 -1.00 -26.88
N LEU A 609 -6.89 -1.26 -26.09
CA LEU A 609 -6.92 -2.38 -25.13
C LEU A 609 -6.82 -3.75 -25.82
N GLY A 610 -7.22 -3.81 -27.09
CA GLY A 610 -7.08 -4.95 -28.01
C GLY A 610 -5.64 -5.27 -28.41
N GLU A 611 -4.75 -4.27 -28.42
CA GLU A 611 -3.34 -4.43 -28.83
C GLU A 611 -2.52 -5.28 -27.82
N SER A 612 -3.04 -5.49 -26.61
CA SER A 612 -2.48 -6.43 -25.62
C SER A 612 -3.33 -7.70 -25.52
N PRO A 613 -2.69 -8.88 -25.37
CA PRO A 613 -3.42 -10.14 -25.24
C PRO A 613 -4.09 -10.32 -23.86
N VAL A 614 -3.68 -9.55 -22.84
CA VAL A 614 -4.22 -9.61 -21.47
C VAL A 614 -4.73 -8.25 -21.02
N ARG A 615 -5.68 -8.24 -20.08
CA ARG A 615 -6.31 -7.04 -19.51
C ARG A 615 -6.42 -7.14 -17.99
N GLY A 616 -6.05 -6.07 -17.30
CA GLY A 616 -6.23 -5.93 -15.85
C GLY A 616 -7.66 -5.46 -15.55
N TRP A 617 -8.63 -6.35 -15.70
CA TRP A 617 -10.06 -6.01 -15.65
C TRP A 617 -10.48 -5.27 -14.37
N GLU A 618 -9.92 -5.65 -13.24
CA GLU A 618 -10.11 -5.00 -11.95
C GLU A 618 -9.77 -3.50 -12.00
N ALA A 619 -8.64 -3.14 -12.61
CA ALA A 619 -8.21 -1.76 -12.74
C ALA A 619 -9.09 -1.02 -13.77
N LEU A 620 -9.35 -1.63 -14.93
CA LEU A 620 -10.15 -1.02 -16.02
C LEU A 620 -11.59 -0.70 -15.59
N ILE A 621 -12.24 -1.63 -14.90
CA ILE A 621 -13.60 -1.45 -14.41
C ILE A 621 -13.64 -0.36 -13.33
N ARG A 622 -12.59 -0.25 -12.49
CA ARG A 622 -12.46 0.90 -11.58
C ARG A 622 -12.12 2.21 -12.28
N GLY A 623 -11.40 2.16 -13.39
CA GLY A 623 -11.16 3.29 -14.28
C GLY A 623 -12.41 3.78 -15.01
N GLY A 624 -13.58 3.15 -14.83
CA GLY A 624 -14.87 3.57 -15.38
C GLY A 624 -15.37 2.75 -16.57
N LEU A 625 -14.63 1.70 -16.97
CA LEU A 625 -15.08 0.80 -18.03
C LEU A 625 -16.29 -0.03 -17.58
N SER A 626 -17.25 -0.27 -18.47
CA SER A 626 -18.42 -1.10 -18.18
C SER A 626 -18.05 -2.59 -18.16
N THR A 627 -18.64 -3.37 -17.25
CA THR A 627 -18.49 -4.84 -17.21
C THR A 627 -19.03 -5.53 -18.47
N GLN A 628 -19.91 -4.87 -19.22
CA GLN A 628 -20.41 -5.37 -20.51
C GLN A 628 -19.29 -5.47 -21.56
N THR A 629 -18.25 -4.64 -21.43
CA THR A 629 -17.11 -4.59 -22.35
C THR A 629 -16.33 -5.89 -22.37
N LEU A 630 -16.37 -6.69 -21.30
CA LEU A 630 -15.72 -7.99 -21.26
C LEU A 630 -16.16 -8.89 -22.43
N ALA A 631 -17.42 -8.78 -22.87
CA ALA A 631 -17.95 -9.56 -23.99
C ALA A 631 -17.28 -9.26 -25.34
N ALA A 632 -16.66 -8.08 -25.49
CA ALA A 632 -15.93 -7.71 -26.71
C ALA A 632 -14.56 -8.40 -26.83
N PHE A 633 -14.08 -9.04 -25.75
CA PHE A 633 -12.75 -9.66 -25.67
C PHE A 633 -12.79 -11.16 -25.33
N LYS A 634 -13.99 -11.74 -25.24
CA LYS A 634 -14.22 -13.19 -25.13
C LYS A 634 -14.39 -13.76 -26.53
#